data_AF-W4F5V8-F1
#
_entry.id   AF-W4F5V8-F1
#
_cell.length_a   1.000
_cell.length_b   1.000
_cell.length_c   1.000
_cell.angle_alpha   90.00
_cell.angle_beta   90.00
_cell.angle_gamma   90.00
#
_symmetry.space_group_name_H-M   'P 1'
#
loop_
_entity.id
_entity.type
_entity.pdbx_description
1 polymer ?
#
loop_
_entity_poly.entity_id
_entity_poly.type
_entity_poly.pdbx_seq_one_letter_code
_entity_poly.pdbx_strand_id
1 'polypeptide(L)' 'MNRIPDIQQYLSNQKEILDYYNALTPGYQRDWARFIFSAKREETQEKRLSEMVEILGKGFKTMNLYRANKK' A
#
# COMPACT_ATOMS: atom_id res chain seq x y z
N MET A 1 -9.65 -12.42 -4.00
CA MET A 1 -9.50 -12.51 -2.53
C MET A 1 -9.26 -11.11 -2.00
N ASN A 2 -9.93 -10.75 -0.89
CA ASN A 2 -9.63 -9.52 -0.18
C ASN A 2 -8.27 -9.69 0.53
N ARG A 3 -7.28 -8.85 0.22
CA ARG A 3 -5.94 -8.90 0.82
C ARG A 3 -5.61 -7.67 1.67
N ILE A 4 -6.64 -6.91 2.06
CA ILE A 4 -6.52 -5.80 3.01
C ILE A 4 -5.96 -6.28 4.36
N PRO A 5 -6.43 -7.41 4.94
CA PRO A 5 -5.90 -7.88 6.22
C PRO A 5 -4.40 -8.19 6.17
N ASP A 6 -3.90 -8.75 5.05
CA ASP A 6 -2.46 -8.99 4.86
C ASP A 6 -1.64 -7.70 4.92
N ILE A 7 -2.15 -6.61 4.34
CA ILE A 7 -1.49 -5.30 4.38
C ILE A 7 -1.52 -4.73 5.80
N GLN A 8 -2.67 -4.80 6.49
CA GLN A 8 -2.79 -4.33 7.86
C GLN A 8 -1.84 -5.08 8.80
N GLN A 9 -1.70 -6.40 8.61
CA GLN A 9 -0.75 -7.22 9.36
C GLN A 9 0.70 -6.78 9.10
N TYR A 10 1.07 -6.54 7.85
CA TYR A 10 2.41 -6.05 7.50
C TYR A 10 2.71 -4.67 8.13
N LEU A 11 1.71 -3.79 8.17
CA LEU A 11 1.83 -2.44 8.72
C LEU A 11 1.70 -2.37 10.25
N SER A 12 1.44 -3.49 10.95
CA SER A 12 1.17 -3.52 12.39
C SER A 12 2.25 -2.86 13.26
N ASN A 13 3.51 -2.91 12.84
CA ASN A 13 4.64 -2.28 13.54
C ASN A 13 4.88 -0.79 13.14
N GLN A 14 4.07 -0.24 12.24
CA GLN A 14 4.22 1.11 11.68
C GLN A 14 2.92 1.89 11.88
N LYS A 15 2.62 2.24 13.14
CA LYS A 15 1.32 2.78 13.55
C LYS A 15 0.84 3.95 12.69
N GLU A 16 1.70 4.92 12.39
CA GLU A 16 1.33 6.09 11.58
C GLU A 16 0.89 5.72 10.16
N ILE A 17 1.63 4.80 9.53
CA ILE A 17 1.33 4.32 8.17
C ILE A 17 0.06 3.46 8.17
N LEU A 18 -0.10 2.61 9.20
CA LEU A 18 -1.31 1.81 9.38
C LEU A 18 -2.54 2.68 9.57
N ASP A 19 -2.47 3.72 10.42
CA ASP A 19 -3.56 4.65 10.67
C ASP A 19 -3.94 5.40 9.38
N TYR A 20 -2.95 5.89 8.62
CA TYR A 20 -3.20 6.53 7.33
C TYR A 20 -3.83 5.57 6.32
N TYR A 21 -3.33 4.34 6.21
CA TYR A 21 -3.90 3.31 5.35
C TYR A 21 -5.34 2.96 5.73
N ASN A 22 -5.63 2.82 7.02
CA ASN A 22 -6.97 2.52 7.54
C ASN A 22 -7.96 3.67 7.30
N ALA A 23 -7.49 4.91 7.27
CA ALA A 23 -8.29 6.09 6.94
C ALA A 23 -8.61 6.23 5.43
N LEU A 24 -7.93 5.46 4.55
CA LEU A 24 -8.26 5.44 3.13
C LEU A 24 -9.64 4.84 2.89
N THR A 25 -10.31 5.27 1.82
CA THR A 25 -11.54 4.60 1.38
C THR A 25 -11.26 3.14 1.02
N PRO A 26 -12.24 2.23 1.18
CA PRO A 26 -12.06 0.81 0.82
C PRO A 26 -11.65 0.58 -0.64
N GLY A 27 -11.90 1.54 -1.54
CA GLY A 27 -11.41 1.51 -2.92
C GLY A 27 -9.88 1.56 -2.97
N TYR A 28 -9.27 2.54 -2.31
CA TYR A 28 -7.82 2.71 -2.32
C TYR A 28 -7.09 1.59 -1.57
N GLN A 29 -7.65 1.08 -0.47
CA GLN A 29 -7.10 -0.09 0.21
C GLN A 29 -7.05 -1.32 -0.71
N ARG A 30 -8.14 -1.55 -1.48
CA ARG A 30 -8.19 -2.63 -2.48
C ARG A 30 -7.24 -2.40 -3.65
N ASP A 31 -7.01 -1.16 -4.06
CA ASP A 31 -6.06 -0.86 -5.13
C ASP A 31 -4.62 -1.16 -4.71
N TRP A 32 -4.24 -0.86 -3.47
CA TRP A 32 -2.94 -1.29 -2.92
C TRP A 32 -2.81 -2.80 -2.84
N ALA A 33 -3.84 -3.49 -2.33
CA ALA A 33 -3.90 -4.95 -2.34
C ALA A 33 -3.74 -5.53 -3.75
N ARG A 34 -4.45 -4.98 -4.75
CA ARG A 34 -4.32 -5.40 -6.14
C ARG A 34 -2.91 -5.16 -6.67
N PHE A 35 -2.34 -3.97 -6.42
CA PHE A 35 -1.00 -3.63 -6.87
C PHE A 35 0.03 -4.60 -6.27
N ILE A 36 0.04 -4.80 -4.97
CA ILE A 36 1.03 -5.64 -4.28
C ILE A 36 0.89 -7.10 -4.72
N PHE A 37 -0.28 -7.69 -4.54
CA PHE A 37 -0.49 -9.13 -4.74
C PHE A 37 -0.71 -9.56 -6.19
N SER A 38 -0.69 -8.63 -7.15
CA SER A 38 -0.59 -8.99 -8.58
C SER A 38 0.78 -9.54 -8.96
N ALA A 39 1.82 -9.27 -8.16
CA ALA A 39 3.14 -9.85 -8.38
C ALA A 39 3.16 -11.32 -7.95
N LYS A 40 3.61 -12.22 -8.84
CA LYS A 40 3.71 -13.65 -8.55
C LYS A 40 4.90 -14.03 -7.64
N ARG A 41 5.96 -13.21 -7.65
CA ARG A 41 7.18 -13.44 -6.86
C ARG A 41 7.08 -12.71 -5.53
N GLU A 42 7.39 -13.40 -4.45
CA GLU A 42 7.38 -12.84 -3.09
C GLU A 42 8.32 -11.63 -2.97
N GLU A 43 9.54 -11.72 -3.49
CA GLU A 43 10.50 -10.59 -3.51
C GLU A 43 9.90 -9.32 -4.15
N THR A 44 9.07 -9.47 -5.18
CA THR A 44 8.40 -8.31 -5.81
C THR A 44 7.23 -7.79 -4.97
N GLN A 45 6.52 -8.66 -4.26
CA GLN A 45 5.49 -8.23 -3.30
C GLN A 45 6.12 -7.45 -2.14
N GLU A 46 7.25 -7.94 -1.60
CA GLU A 46 8.02 -7.25 -0.54
C GLU A 46 8.50 -5.88 -0.99
N LYS A 47 9.11 -5.78 -2.19
CA LYS A 47 9.50 -4.48 -2.75
C LYS A 47 8.33 -3.51 -2.88
N ARG A 48 7.16 -3.99 -3.33
CA ARG A 48 5.94 -3.17 -3.45
C ARG A 48 5.36 -2.77 -2.10
N LEU A 49 5.48 -3.62 -1.07
CA LEU A 49 5.09 -3.30 0.30
C LEU A 49 5.97 -2.18 0.87
N SER A 50 7.29 -2.29 0.71
CA SER A 50 8.21 -1.22 1.13
C SER A 50 7.95 0.08 0.36
N GLU A 51 7.73 0.01 -0.95
CA GLU A 51 7.39 1.18 -1.77
C GLU A 51 6.05 1.81 -1.34
N MET A 52 5.06 1.00 -0.99
CA MET A 52 3.79 1.48 -0.44
C MET A 52 4.01 2.27 0.85
N VAL A 53 4.83 1.76 1.78
CA VAL A 53 5.16 2.46 3.04
C VAL A 53 5.74 3.84 2.76
N GLU A 54 6.74 3.93 1.88
CA GLU A 54 7.35 5.21 1.50
C GLU A 54 6.34 6.19 0.88
N ILE A 55 5.44 5.68 0.03
CA ILE A 55 4.45 6.49 -0.68
C ILE A 55 3.36 7.00 0.26
N LEU A 56 2.86 6.14 1.15
CA LEU A 56 1.89 6.51 2.18
C LEU A 56 2.51 7.52 3.15
N GLY A 57 3.77 7.35 3.54
CA GLY A 57 4.52 8.30 4.37
C GLY A 57 4.68 9.69 3.72
N LYS A 58 4.62 9.77 2.39
CA LYS A 58 4.58 11.03 1.63
C LYS A 58 3.16 11.59 1.45
N GLY A 59 2.14 10.96 2.02
CA GLY A 59 0.74 11.40 1.96
C GLY A 59 -0.01 11.00 0.68
N PHE A 60 0.55 10.15 -0.19
CA PHE A 60 -0.15 9.74 -1.41
C PHE A 60 -1.08 8.55 -1.15
N LYS A 61 -2.32 8.64 -1.63
CA LYS A 61 -3.35 7.60 -1.41
C LYS A 61 -3.16 6.37 -2.30
N THR A 62 -2.47 6.51 -3.44
CA THR A 62 -2.21 5.44 -4.40
C THR A 62 -0.87 5.62 -5.09
N MET A 63 -0.33 4.52 -5.64
CA MET A 63 0.82 4.54 -6.55
C MET A 63 0.64 5.49 -7.74
N ASN A 64 -0.56 5.56 -8.30
CA ASN A 64 -0.85 6.41 -9.45
C ASN A 64 -0.73 7.90 -9.11
N LEU A 65 -1.25 8.32 -7.94
CA LEU A 65 -1.14 9.71 -7.49
C LEU A 65 0.33 10.11 -7.25
N TYR A 66 1.14 9.21 -6.70
CA TYR A 66 2.57 9.43 -6.52
C TYR A 66 3.30 9.59 -7.86
N ARG A 67 3.02 8.72 -8.83
CA ARG A 67 3.62 8.80 -10.18
C ARG A 67 3.19 10.06 -10.93
N ALA A 68 1.94 10.48 -10.77
CA ALA A 68 1.43 11.70 -11.40
C ALA A 68 2.11 12.96 -10.86
N ASN A 69 2.46 12.99 -9.56
CA ASN A 69 3.14 14.11 -8.94
C ASN A 69 4.63 14.25 -9.33
N LYS A 70 5.25 13.19 -9.89
CA LYS A 70 6.63 13.21 -10.38
C LYS A 70 6.78 13.69 -11.83
N LYS A 71 5.67 14.05 -12.48
CA LYS A 71 5.66 14.65 -13.82
C LYS A 71 5.59 16.16 -13.70
#